data_AF-A0A412JG44-F1
#
_entry.id   AF-A0A412JG44-F1
#
_cell.length_a   1.000
_cell.length_b   1.000
_cell.length_c   1.000
_cell.angle_alpha   90.00
_cell.angle_beta   90.00
_cell.angle_gamma   90.00
#
_symmetry.space_group_name_H-M   'P 1'
#
loop_
_entity.id
_entity.type
_entity.pdbx_description
1 polymer ?
#
loop_
_entity_poly.entity_id
_entity_poly.type
_entity_poly.pdbx_seq_one_letter_code
_entity_poly.pdbx_strand_id
1 'polypeptide(L)'
;MAKLYINKDIVADKDKMENWYLTGDEGLSFPDIQYFLSWLDPADPKIDIEIHSCGGDTVEGYAIYDALRASGKEISCTVVGRCASMATIILLSAPLERRKAYPHAKFLIHKPYLARYDDLLDLETIESIKSSLEAEKDKMMAVYVERTGVESTILEVQMNKEAWFGGEVAKQLGFISDVLIPTTAKGTDYKLNSEKMNKEKQVTVKQSIIDRLLAKCGYQKIEDIPMQHIHITDYQ
;
A
#
# COMPACT_ATOMS: atom_id res chain seq x y z
N MET A 1 21.20 -10.52 -6.94
CA MET A 1 19.91 -9.97 -6.53
C MET A 1 19.65 -10.41 -5.11
N ALA A 2 19.81 -9.48 -4.16
CA ALA A 2 19.58 -9.72 -2.76
C ALA A 2 18.08 -9.80 -2.45
N LYS A 3 17.70 -10.63 -1.48
CA LYS A 3 16.31 -10.76 -1.03
C LYS A 3 16.15 -10.21 0.38
N LEU A 4 15.18 -9.34 0.56
CA LEU A 4 14.79 -8.77 1.84
C LEU A 4 13.35 -9.15 2.16
N TYR A 5 13.11 -9.68 3.35
CA TYR A 5 11.76 -10.05 3.80
C TYR A 5 11.29 -9.07 4.88
N ILE A 6 10.20 -8.36 4.59
CA ILE A 6 9.50 -7.49 5.54
C ILE A 6 8.25 -8.26 5.99
N ASN A 7 8.46 -9.22 6.88
CA ASN A 7 7.45 -10.21 7.31
C ASN A 7 7.14 -10.17 8.82
N LYS A 8 7.55 -9.09 9.49
CA LYS A 8 7.34 -8.81 10.91
C LYS A 8 6.69 -7.44 11.09
N ASP A 9 6.20 -7.18 12.29
CA ASP A 9 5.77 -5.84 12.65
C ASP A 9 6.97 -4.90 12.78
N ILE A 10 6.77 -3.65 12.39
CA ILE A 10 7.80 -2.61 12.42
C ILE A 10 7.80 -2.02 13.83
N VAL A 11 8.91 -2.12 14.54
CA VAL A 11 8.99 -1.69 15.94
C VAL A 11 10.30 -0.96 16.19
N ALA A 12 10.31 -0.09 17.20
CA ALA A 12 11.54 0.54 17.64
C ALA A 12 12.55 -0.53 18.09
N ASP A 13 13.82 -0.35 17.72
CA ASP A 13 14.83 -1.38 17.98
C ASP A 13 14.95 -1.75 19.47
N LYS A 14 14.85 -0.74 20.34
CA LYS A 14 14.86 -0.89 21.79
C LYS A 14 13.70 -1.75 22.33
N ASP A 15 12.57 -1.78 21.64
CA ASP A 15 11.34 -2.43 22.11
C ASP A 15 11.26 -3.90 21.61
N LYS A 16 12.13 -4.31 20.67
CA LYS A 16 12.15 -5.68 20.12
C LYS A 16 12.30 -6.75 21.18
N MET A 17 13.25 -6.56 22.10
CA MET A 17 13.54 -7.53 23.16
C MET A 17 12.39 -7.66 24.15
N GLU A 18 11.76 -6.52 24.49
CA GLU A 18 10.61 -6.50 25.39
C GLU A 18 9.39 -7.16 24.74
N ASN A 19 9.06 -6.79 23.50
CA ASN A 19 7.95 -7.38 22.75
C ASN A 19 8.10 -8.89 22.62
N TRP A 20 9.28 -9.36 22.21
CA TRP A 20 9.55 -10.80 22.11
C TRP A 20 9.36 -11.50 23.45
N TYR A 21 9.83 -10.91 24.55
CA TYR A 21 9.69 -11.49 25.89
C TYR A 21 8.23 -11.57 26.35
N LEU A 22 7.41 -10.55 26.02
CA LEU A 22 6.03 -10.44 26.49
C LEU A 22 5.02 -11.20 25.62
N THR A 23 5.17 -11.17 24.30
CA THR A 23 4.18 -11.73 23.36
C THR A 23 4.71 -12.89 22.53
N GLY A 24 6.03 -13.07 22.47
CA GLY A 24 6.69 -13.99 21.54
C GLY A 24 6.81 -13.47 20.12
N ASP A 25 6.37 -12.23 19.86
CA ASP A 25 6.42 -11.65 18.52
C ASP A 25 7.79 -11.05 18.25
N GLU A 26 8.38 -11.44 17.12
CA GLU A 26 9.60 -10.82 16.64
C GLU A 26 9.28 -9.53 15.87
N GLY A 27 10.09 -8.50 16.09
CA GLY A 27 10.00 -7.23 15.37
C GLY A 27 11.08 -7.06 14.30
N LEU A 28 10.82 -6.16 13.36
CA LEU A 28 11.78 -5.61 12.42
C LEU A 28 11.99 -4.12 12.72
N SER A 29 13.25 -3.69 12.75
CA SER A 29 13.64 -2.28 12.96
C SER A 29 14.58 -1.80 11.85
N PHE A 30 14.83 -0.49 11.83
CA PHE A 30 15.79 0.15 10.93
C PHE A 30 17.21 -0.44 11.04
N PRO A 31 17.77 -0.72 12.23
CA PRO A 31 19.06 -1.42 12.35
C PRO A 31 19.12 -2.78 11.62
N ASP A 32 18.03 -3.55 11.56
CA ASP A 32 18.02 -4.80 10.79
C ASP A 32 18.21 -4.54 9.30
N ILE A 33 17.62 -3.46 8.79
CA ILE A 33 17.76 -3.05 7.39
C ILE A 33 19.16 -2.50 7.13
N GLN A 34 19.74 -1.71 8.04
CA GLN A 34 21.12 -1.27 7.91
C GLN A 34 22.09 -2.44 7.89
N TYR A 35 21.89 -3.41 8.78
CA TYR A 35 22.67 -4.65 8.80
C TYR A 35 22.54 -5.37 7.46
N PHE A 36 21.32 -5.64 6.98
CA PHE A 36 21.10 -6.23 5.66
C PHE A 36 21.85 -5.50 4.55
N LEU A 37 21.71 -4.17 4.47
CA LEU A 37 22.37 -3.35 3.44
C LEU A 37 23.90 -3.42 3.53
N SER A 38 24.47 -3.51 4.73
CA SER A 38 25.93 -3.57 4.95
C SER A 38 26.59 -4.85 4.44
N TRP A 39 25.83 -5.95 4.33
CA TRP A 39 26.34 -7.25 3.86
C TRP A 39 26.08 -7.49 2.37
N LEU A 40 25.45 -6.54 1.68
CA LEU A 40 25.22 -6.66 0.25
C LEU A 40 26.54 -6.54 -0.50
N ASP A 41 26.71 -7.39 -1.52
CA ASP A 41 27.77 -7.21 -2.50
C ASP A 41 27.61 -5.81 -3.15
N PRO A 42 28.63 -4.93 -3.09
CA PRO A 42 28.59 -3.64 -3.74
C PRO A 42 28.25 -3.74 -5.23
N ALA A 43 28.66 -4.84 -5.90
CA ALA A 43 28.40 -5.09 -7.30
C ALA A 43 26.99 -5.59 -7.61
N ASP A 44 26.22 -6.08 -6.62
CA ASP A 44 24.83 -6.49 -6.84
C ASP A 44 23.93 -5.25 -6.90
N PRO A 45 23.37 -4.87 -8.05
CA PRO A 45 22.64 -3.62 -8.17
C PRO A 45 21.21 -3.74 -7.63
N LYS A 46 20.71 -4.93 -7.27
CA LYS A 46 19.27 -5.18 -7.08
C LYS A 46 18.92 -5.68 -5.68
N ILE A 47 17.82 -5.15 -5.14
CA ILE A 47 17.15 -5.64 -3.94
C ILE A 47 15.71 -6.04 -4.33
N ASP A 48 15.32 -7.27 -4.04
CA ASP A 48 13.96 -7.77 -4.18
C ASP A 48 13.34 -7.91 -2.78
N ILE A 49 12.27 -7.16 -2.53
CA ILE A 49 11.62 -7.06 -1.23
C ILE A 49 10.30 -7.83 -1.27
N GLU A 50 10.11 -8.75 -0.34
CA GLU A 50 8.84 -9.43 -0.12
C GLU A 50 8.16 -8.88 1.14
N ILE A 51 6.89 -8.46 1.01
CA ILE A 51 6.17 -7.78 2.09
C ILE A 51 4.98 -8.63 2.57
N HIS A 52 5.01 -8.94 3.87
CA HIS A 52 3.91 -9.46 4.66
C HIS A 52 3.92 -8.82 6.07
N SER A 53 3.52 -7.56 6.16
CA SER A 53 3.55 -6.81 7.42
C SER A 53 2.29 -5.97 7.60
N CYS A 54 1.86 -5.84 8.86
CA CYS A 54 0.79 -4.92 9.26
C CYS A 54 1.28 -3.48 9.47
N GLY A 55 2.60 -3.24 9.33
CA GLY A 55 3.23 -1.97 9.62
C GLY A 55 3.67 -1.90 11.08
N GLY A 56 3.57 -0.70 11.67
CA GLY A 56 3.98 -0.46 13.06
C GLY A 56 4.52 0.96 13.23
N ASP A 57 5.64 1.10 13.93
CA ASP A 57 6.22 2.40 14.29
C ASP A 57 6.50 3.27 13.05
N THR A 58 6.06 4.53 13.12
CA THR A 58 6.15 5.47 12.00
C THR A 58 7.58 5.93 11.76
N VAL A 59 8.35 6.20 12.83
CA VAL A 59 9.73 6.69 12.73
C VAL A 59 10.62 5.62 12.12
N GLU A 60 10.53 4.39 12.61
CA GLU A 60 11.22 3.22 12.06
C GLU A 60 10.82 2.97 10.61
N GLY A 61 9.52 3.06 10.30
CA GLY A 61 9.02 2.86 8.93
C GLY A 61 9.60 3.86 7.92
N TYR A 62 9.71 5.15 8.27
CA TYR A 62 10.35 6.13 7.39
C TYR A 62 11.86 5.92 7.29
N ALA A 63 12.54 5.61 8.40
CA ALA A 63 13.97 5.34 8.38
C ALA A 63 14.30 4.15 7.45
N ILE A 64 13.49 3.10 7.47
CA ILE A 64 13.59 1.97 6.54
C ILE A 64 13.34 2.42 5.09
N TYR A 65 12.25 3.16 4.85
CA TYR A 65 11.91 3.68 3.51
C TYR A 65 13.05 4.54 2.92
N ASP A 66 13.59 5.46 3.70
CA ASP A 66 14.65 6.37 3.28
C ASP A 66 15.96 5.63 3.02
N ALA A 67 16.36 4.71 3.90
CA ALA A 67 17.59 3.94 3.74
C ALA A 67 17.56 3.02 2.53
N LEU A 68 16.40 2.40 2.25
CA LEU A 68 16.21 1.63 1.03
C LEU A 68 16.40 2.53 -0.19
N ARG A 69 15.73 3.68 -0.25
CA ARG A 69 15.85 4.62 -1.40
C ARG A 69 17.25 5.21 -1.55
N ALA A 70 17.93 5.48 -0.43
CA ALA A 70 19.29 6.02 -0.42
C ALA A 70 20.36 4.97 -0.74
N SER A 71 20.01 3.68 -0.79
CA SER A 71 20.96 2.59 -1.05
C SER A 71 21.64 2.64 -2.43
N GLY A 72 21.06 3.39 -3.38
CA GLY A 72 21.50 3.40 -4.78
C GLY A 72 21.19 2.10 -5.54
N LYS A 73 20.48 1.15 -4.91
CA LYS A 73 20.09 -0.12 -5.52
C LYS A 73 18.76 0.00 -6.26
N GLU A 74 18.59 -0.85 -7.25
CA GLU A 74 17.35 -1.12 -7.94
C GLU A 74 16.40 -1.95 -7.07
N ILE A 75 15.36 -1.31 -6.52
CA ILE A 75 14.39 -1.95 -5.62
C ILE A 75 13.18 -2.49 -6.40
N SER A 76 12.79 -3.73 -6.09
CA SER A 76 11.49 -4.31 -6.42
C SER A 76 10.75 -4.72 -5.17
N CYS A 77 9.43 -4.61 -5.16
CA CYS A 77 8.59 -4.98 -4.02
C CYS A 77 7.45 -5.89 -4.48
N THR A 78 7.27 -7.01 -3.78
CA THR A 78 6.15 -7.94 -3.99
C THR A 78 5.39 -8.14 -2.69
N VAL A 79 4.10 -7.80 -2.68
CA VAL A 79 3.21 -8.08 -1.55
C VAL A 79 2.66 -9.50 -1.67
N VAL A 80 2.96 -10.36 -0.68
CA VAL A 80 2.54 -11.77 -0.68
C VAL A 80 1.34 -12.05 0.23
N GLY A 81 1.09 -11.21 1.23
CA GLY A 81 0.01 -11.41 2.19
C GLY A 81 -0.65 -10.12 2.63
N ARG A 82 -0.03 -9.42 3.58
CA ARG A 82 -0.54 -8.16 4.14
C ARG A 82 0.45 -7.05 3.88
N CYS A 83 -0.05 -5.87 3.52
CA CYS A 83 0.73 -4.64 3.44
C CYS A 83 -0.13 -3.52 4.01
N ALA A 84 0.03 -3.24 5.30
CA ALA A 84 -0.75 -2.22 5.98
C ALA A 84 0.13 -1.13 6.61
N SER A 85 -0.44 0.06 6.75
CA SER A 85 0.20 1.17 7.47
C SER A 85 1.61 1.46 6.94
N MET A 86 2.62 1.54 7.81
CA MET A 86 4.02 1.77 7.43
C MET A 86 4.61 0.73 6.47
N ALA A 87 4.07 -0.48 6.38
CA ALA A 87 4.49 -1.42 5.34
C ALA A 87 4.13 -0.93 3.93
N THR A 88 3.04 -0.16 3.79
CA THR A 88 2.68 0.48 2.51
C THR A 88 3.62 1.64 2.17
N ILE A 89 4.16 2.35 3.16
CA ILE A 89 5.21 3.34 2.95
C ILE A 89 6.49 2.66 2.45
N ILE A 90 6.92 1.56 3.10
CA ILE A 90 8.09 0.78 2.66
C ILE A 90 7.91 0.23 1.24
N LEU A 91 6.71 -0.25 0.88
CA LEU A 91 6.38 -0.67 -0.49
C LEU A 91 6.68 0.43 -1.53
N LEU A 92 6.44 1.70 -1.18
CA LEU A 92 6.64 2.85 -2.06
C LEU A 92 8.11 3.26 -2.23
N SER A 93 9.05 2.59 -1.55
CA SER A 93 10.49 2.72 -1.80
C SER A 93 10.85 2.28 -3.24
N ALA A 94 10.14 1.28 -3.77
CA ALA A 94 10.24 0.89 -5.17
C ALA A 94 9.44 1.84 -6.09
N PRO A 95 9.87 2.05 -7.34
CA PRO A 95 9.08 2.74 -8.35
C PRO A 95 7.87 1.90 -8.80
N LEU A 96 6.83 2.54 -9.33
CA LEU A 96 5.52 1.94 -9.59
C LEU A 96 5.61 0.63 -10.39
N GLU A 97 6.38 0.63 -11.47
CA GLU A 97 6.57 -0.51 -12.38
C GLU A 97 7.23 -1.74 -11.73
N ARG A 98 7.79 -1.58 -10.52
CA ARG A 98 8.42 -2.65 -9.73
C ARG A 98 7.69 -2.96 -8.42
N ARG A 99 6.47 -2.44 -8.24
CA ARG A 99 5.57 -2.78 -7.13
C ARG A 99 4.50 -3.74 -7.60
N LYS A 100 4.47 -4.95 -7.06
CA LYS A 100 3.55 -6.03 -7.46
C LYS A 100 2.88 -6.65 -6.25
N ALA A 101 1.78 -7.37 -6.46
CA ALA A 101 1.11 -8.13 -5.41
C ALA A 101 0.56 -9.45 -5.93
N TYR A 102 0.47 -10.47 -5.07
CA TYR A 102 -0.27 -11.69 -5.39
C TYR A 102 -1.80 -11.48 -5.25
N PRO A 103 -2.64 -12.34 -5.88
CA PRO A 103 -4.09 -12.12 -5.90
C PRO A 103 -4.76 -12.11 -4.52
N HIS A 104 -4.18 -12.81 -3.55
CA HIS A 104 -4.68 -12.88 -2.17
C HIS A 104 -4.11 -11.81 -1.25
N ALA A 105 -3.21 -10.96 -1.77
CA ALA A 105 -2.66 -9.86 -0.99
C ALA A 105 -3.75 -8.87 -0.59
N LYS A 106 -3.64 -8.36 0.64
CA LYS A 106 -4.52 -7.35 1.22
C LYS A 106 -3.73 -6.13 1.65
N PHE A 107 -4.32 -4.98 1.41
CA PHE A 107 -3.77 -3.67 1.72
C PHE A 107 -4.68 -2.94 2.70
N LEU A 108 -4.10 -2.13 3.57
CA LEU A 108 -4.84 -1.23 4.45
C LEU A 108 -4.02 0.03 4.67
N ILE A 109 -4.63 1.18 4.40
CA ILE A 109 -4.10 2.49 4.80
C ILE A 109 -5.06 3.09 5.82
N HIS A 110 -4.52 3.74 6.84
CA HIS A 110 -5.28 4.36 7.92
C HIS A 110 -4.47 5.52 8.49
N LYS A 111 -5.10 6.36 9.32
CA LYS A 111 -4.41 7.47 9.99
C LYS A 111 -3.44 6.94 11.06
N PRO A 112 -2.30 7.61 11.29
CA PRO A 112 -1.49 7.37 12.47
C PRO A 112 -2.34 7.49 13.74
N TYR A 113 -2.07 6.64 14.72
CA TYR A 113 -2.76 6.67 16.00
C TYR A 113 -1.78 6.36 17.13
N LEU A 114 -2.12 6.80 18.33
CA LEU A 114 -1.40 6.44 19.55
C LEU A 114 -1.99 5.15 20.11
N ALA A 115 -1.24 4.05 20.06
CA ALA A 115 -1.72 2.74 20.52
C ALA A 115 -1.82 2.65 22.05
N ARG A 116 -0.87 3.25 22.76
CA ARG A 116 -0.76 3.22 24.22
C ARG A 116 -0.09 4.49 24.74
N TYR A 117 -0.51 4.94 25.91
CA TYR A 117 0.12 6.04 26.65
C TYR A 117 0.13 5.67 28.13
N ASP A 118 1.31 5.67 28.75
CA ASP A 118 1.49 5.17 30.12
C ASP A 118 1.61 6.29 31.18
N ASP A 119 1.77 7.55 30.74
CA ASP A 119 1.91 8.70 31.62
C ASP A 119 0.57 9.39 31.91
N LEU A 120 0.58 10.37 32.83
CA LEU A 120 -0.60 11.19 33.11
C LEU A 120 -0.97 12.04 31.89
N LEU A 121 -2.26 12.07 31.54
CA LEU A 121 -2.82 12.88 30.47
C LEU A 121 -3.49 14.12 31.04
N ASP A 122 -2.90 15.29 30.78
CA ASP A 122 -3.58 16.58 30.92
C ASP A 122 -4.00 17.13 29.55
N LEU A 123 -4.74 18.25 29.57
CA LEU A 123 -5.25 18.86 28.34
C LEU A 123 -4.13 19.29 27.39
N GLU A 124 -3.04 19.85 27.92
CA GLU A 124 -1.89 20.30 27.13
C GLU A 124 -1.21 19.11 26.43
N THR A 125 -1.03 18.01 27.14
CA THR A 125 -0.48 16.76 26.60
C THR A 125 -1.37 16.19 25.50
N ILE A 126 -2.69 16.16 25.70
CA ILE A 126 -3.64 15.68 24.69
C ILE A 126 -3.58 16.55 23.42
N GLU A 127 -3.55 17.87 23.57
CA GLU A 127 -3.43 18.81 22.44
C GLU A 127 -2.11 18.61 21.68
N SER A 128 -1.01 18.40 22.40
CA SER A 128 0.30 18.09 21.82
C SER A 128 0.31 16.77 21.05
N ILE A 129 -0.25 15.70 21.61
CA ILE A 129 -0.39 14.39 20.95
C ILE A 129 -1.23 14.52 19.68
N LYS A 130 -2.37 15.21 19.76
CA LYS A 130 -3.24 15.44 18.60
C LYS A 130 -2.49 16.16 17.48
N SER A 131 -1.81 17.27 17.79
CA SER A 131 -1.02 18.04 16.82
C SER A 131 0.07 17.18 16.17
N SER A 132 0.74 16.34 16.97
CA SER A 132 1.76 15.41 16.48
C SER A 132 1.19 14.35 15.52
N LEU A 133 0.02 13.77 15.84
CA LEU A 133 -0.65 12.80 14.97
C LEU A 133 -1.17 13.43 13.67
N GLU A 134 -1.66 14.67 13.72
CA GLU A 134 -2.09 15.42 12.53
C GLU A 134 -0.89 15.69 11.61
N ALA A 135 0.23 16.16 12.16
CA ALA A 135 1.46 16.36 11.41
C ALA A 135 1.98 15.04 10.81
N GLU A 136 1.85 13.93 11.54
CA GLU A 136 2.29 12.62 11.07
C GLU A 136 1.39 12.09 9.94
N LYS A 137 0.07 12.32 10.02
CA LYS A 137 -0.86 12.03 8.92
C LYS A 137 -0.47 12.81 7.66
N ASP A 138 -0.09 14.08 7.80
CA ASP A 138 0.29 14.92 6.67
C ASP A 138 1.57 14.44 5.98
N LYS A 139 2.59 14.03 6.75
CA LYS A 139 3.81 13.40 6.21
C LYS A 139 3.49 12.11 5.46
N MET A 140 2.69 11.23 6.05
CA MET A 140 2.29 9.97 5.43
C MET A 140 1.55 10.22 4.11
N MET A 141 0.62 11.19 4.11
CA MET A 141 -0.13 11.56 2.93
C MET A 141 0.77 12.15 1.83
N ALA A 142 1.76 12.96 2.19
CA ALA A 142 2.72 13.51 1.24
C ALA A 142 3.47 12.40 0.50
N VAL A 143 3.94 11.37 1.21
CA VAL A 143 4.57 10.19 0.58
C VAL A 143 3.59 9.45 -0.32
N TYR A 144 2.35 9.21 0.12
CA TYR A 144 1.35 8.55 -0.72
C TYR A 144 1.07 9.32 -2.00
N VAL A 145 0.82 10.63 -1.93
CA VAL A 145 0.57 11.47 -3.11
C VAL A 145 1.76 11.44 -4.06
N GLU A 146 2.98 11.69 -3.55
CA GLU A 146 4.21 11.68 -4.36
C GLU A 146 4.41 10.35 -5.09
N ARG A 147 4.19 9.23 -4.39
CA ARG A 147 4.61 7.91 -4.85
C ARG A 147 3.54 7.12 -5.59
N THR A 148 2.27 7.49 -5.42
CA THR A 148 1.13 6.88 -6.13
C THR A 148 0.65 7.75 -7.30
N GLY A 149 0.87 9.07 -7.25
CA GLY A 149 0.32 10.02 -8.22
C GLY A 149 -1.19 10.22 -8.09
N VAL A 150 -1.80 9.74 -7.00
CA VAL A 150 -3.23 9.88 -6.71
C VAL A 150 -3.47 11.13 -5.86
N GLU A 151 -4.54 11.85 -6.17
CA GLU A 151 -4.98 13.02 -5.41
C GLU A 151 -5.19 12.70 -3.92
N SER A 152 -4.74 13.62 -3.06
CA SER A 152 -4.81 13.47 -1.60
C SER A 152 -6.23 13.21 -1.10
N THR A 153 -7.23 13.84 -1.72
CA THR A 153 -8.65 13.68 -1.36
C THR A 153 -9.16 12.25 -1.57
N ILE A 154 -8.72 11.57 -2.63
CA ILE A 154 -9.08 10.18 -2.92
C ILE A 154 -8.41 9.24 -1.91
N LEU A 155 -7.12 9.47 -1.64
CA LEU A 155 -6.34 8.70 -0.67
C LEU A 155 -6.90 8.88 0.75
N GLU A 156 -7.31 10.09 1.12
CA GLU A 156 -7.93 10.39 2.41
C GLU A 156 -9.28 9.70 2.57
N VAL A 157 -10.13 9.71 1.55
CA VAL A 157 -11.39 8.93 1.57
C VAL A 157 -11.11 7.45 1.76
N GLN A 158 -10.09 6.89 1.10
CA GLN A 158 -9.72 5.49 1.28
C GLN A 158 -9.15 5.22 2.68
N MET A 159 -8.28 6.10 3.18
CA MET A 159 -7.69 6.04 4.53
C MET A 159 -8.77 6.06 5.62
N ASN A 160 -9.79 6.90 5.46
CA ASN A 160 -10.93 7.02 6.39
C ASN A 160 -11.85 5.79 6.42
N LYS A 161 -11.78 4.88 5.43
CA LYS A 161 -12.57 3.65 5.46
C LYS A 161 -12.04 2.63 6.47
N GLU A 162 -10.75 2.73 6.83
CA GLU A 162 -10.06 1.81 7.75
C GLU A 162 -10.35 0.32 7.45
N ALA A 163 -10.40 -0.01 6.15
CA ALA A 163 -10.83 -1.32 5.68
C ALA A 163 -9.79 -1.94 4.74
N TRP A 164 -9.64 -3.27 4.83
CA TRP A 164 -8.80 -4.03 3.93
C TRP A 164 -9.34 -4.02 2.50
N PHE A 165 -8.45 -3.78 1.54
CA PHE A 165 -8.75 -3.85 0.10
C PHE A 165 -7.77 -4.78 -0.63
N GLY A 166 -8.19 -5.26 -1.81
CA GLY A 166 -7.40 -6.21 -2.62
C GLY A 166 -6.47 -5.53 -3.61
N GLY A 167 -5.64 -6.34 -4.29
CA GLY A 167 -4.65 -5.89 -5.27
C GLY A 167 -5.22 -5.01 -6.40
N GLU A 168 -6.41 -5.29 -6.92
CA GLU A 168 -7.02 -4.46 -7.98
C GLU A 168 -7.30 -3.02 -7.54
N VAL A 169 -7.78 -2.84 -6.30
CA VAL A 169 -8.00 -1.50 -5.73
C VAL A 169 -6.64 -0.85 -5.44
N ALA A 170 -5.66 -1.60 -4.94
CA ALA A 170 -4.30 -1.09 -4.75
C ALA A 170 -3.66 -0.63 -6.05
N LYS A 171 -3.91 -1.32 -7.16
CA LYS A 171 -3.46 -0.95 -8.51
C LYS A 171 -4.14 0.34 -8.99
N GLN A 172 -5.46 0.46 -8.82
CA GLN A 172 -6.21 1.67 -9.16
C GLN A 172 -5.74 2.88 -8.33
N LEU A 173 -5.36 2.66 -7.07
CA LEU A 173 -4.83 3.68 -6.16
C LEU A 173 -3.32 3.90 -6.32
N GLY A 174 -2.68 3.34 -7.35
CA GLY A 174 -1.27 3.58 -7.65
C GLY A 174 -0.27 2.96 -6.64
N PHE A 175 -0.69 2.12 -5.70
CA PHE A 175 0.24 1.46 -4.77
C PHE A 175 1.05 0.36 -5.44
N ILE A 176 0.48 -0.32 -6.44
CA ILE A 176 1.15 -1.36 -7.23
C ILE A 176 0.90 -1.15 -8.72
N SER A 177 1.79 -1.63 -9.57
CA SER A 177 1.57 -1.66 -11.02
C SER A 177 0.79 -2.88 -11.47
N ASP A 178 0.92 -4.02 -10.77
CA ASP A 178 0.29 -5.25 -11.24
C ASP A 178 -0.05 -6.27 -10.16
N VAL A 179 -1.09 -7.06 -10.45
CA VAL A 179 -1.48 -8.24 -9.68
C VAL A 179 -0.95 -9.47 -10.40
N LEU A 180 -0.02 -10.17 -9.78
CA LEU A 180 0.64 -11.34 -10.34
C LEU A 180 -0.34 -12.49 -10.55
N ILE A 181 -0.23 -13.17 -11.68
CA ILE A 181 -0.94 -14.43 -11.91
C ILE A 181 -0.14 -15.55 -11.23
N PRO A 182 -0.75 -16.37 -10.35
CA PRO A 182 -0.06 -17.49 -9.73
C PRO A 182 0.40 -18.46 -10.82
N THR A 183 1.71 -18.61 -10.97
CA THR A 183 2.26 -19.66 -11.83
C THR A 183 2.27 -20.93 -11.00
N THR A 184 1.53 -21.95 -11.43
CA THR A 184 1.48 -23.25 -10.72
C THR A 184 2.90 -23.79 -10.53
N ALA A 185 3.26 -24.13 -9.28
CA ALA A 185 4.57 -24.68 -8.94
C ALA A 185 4.85 -25.91 -9.82
N LYS A 186 5.85 -25.81 -10.72
CA LYS A 186 6.22 -26.78 -11.77
C LYS A 186 5.09 -27.71 -12.23
N GLY A 187 4.30 -27.22 -13.18
CA GLY A 187 3.38 -28.03 -13.96
C GLY A 187 2.92 -27.30 -15.21
N THR A 188 3.70 -27.43 -16.29
CA THR A 188 3.38 -27.09 -17.70
C THR A 188 2.98 -25.63 -18.00
N ASP A 189 3.54 -25.10 -19.10
CA ASP A 189 3.10 -23.83 -19.69
C ASP A 189 1.58 -23.83 -19.85
N TYR A 190 0.90 -23.04 -19.04
CA TYR A 190 -0.52 -22.81 -19.22
C TYR A 190 -0.67 -21.84 -20.39
N LYS A 191 -0.72 -22.38 -21.62
CA LYS A 191 -1.29 -21.63 -22.75
C LYS A 191 -2.77 -21.43 -22.44
N LEU A 192 -3.09 -20.31 -21.80
CA LEU A 192 -4.44 -19.78 -21.73
C LEU A 192 -4.93 -19.62 -23.17
N ASN A 193 -5.74 -20.58 -23.63
CA ASN A 193 -6.41 -20.46 -24.91
C ASN A 193 -7.53 -19.44 -24.71
N SER A 194 -7.23 -18.18 -25.04
CA SER A 194 -8.17 -17.04 -24.94
C SER A 194 -9.46 -17.27 -25.73
N GLU A 195 -9.50 -18.27 -26.61
CA GLU A 195 -10.68 -18.66 -27.38
C GLU A 195 -11.72 -19.47 -26.59
N LYS A 196 -11.33 -20.18 -25.51
CA LYS A 196 -12.27 -21.03 -24.72
C LYS A 196 -12.88 -20.35 -23.49
N MET A 197 -12.45 -19.14 -23.13
CA MET A 197 -13.17 -18.29 -22.17
C MET A 197 -14.40 -17.57 -22.79
N ASN A 198 -14.68 -17.80 -24.07
CA ASN A 198 -15.85 -17.26 -24.77
C ASN A 198 -17.07 -18.19 -24.84
N LYS A 199 -17.06 -19.34 -24.15
CA LYS A 199 -18.27 -20.18 -24.02
C LYS A 199 -18.48 -20.58 -22.56
N GLU A 200 -19.57 -20.04 -21.98
CA GLU A 200 -20.17 -20.27 -20.66
C GLU A 200 -19.53 -19.50 -19.49
N LYS A 201 -20.15 -18.50 -18.84
CA LYS A 201 -21.41 -17.75 -19.01
C LYS A 201 -21.02 -16.28 -18.94
N GLN A 202 -21.59 -15.43 -19.79
CA GLN A 202 -21.63 -13.99 -19.49
C GLN A 202 -22.36 -13.82 -18.14
N VAL A 203 -21.62 -13.61 -17.06
CA VAL A 203 -22.21 -12.96 -15.87
C VAL A 203 -22.11 -11.48 -16.15
N THR A 204 -23.24 -10.90 -16.52
CA THR A 204 -23.42 -9.48 -16.90
C THR A 204 -23.16 -8.57 -15.70
N VAL A 205 -21.90 -8.35 -15.33
CA VAL A 205 -21.52 -7.36 -14.30
C VAL A 205 -21.30 -5.96 -14.90
N LYS A 206 -21.18 -5.85 -16.23
CA LYS A 206 -20.94 -4.56 -16.91
C LYS A 206 -22.16 -3.64 -17.05
N GLN A 207 -23.39 -4.13 -16.84
CA GLN A 207 -24.60 -3.30 -16.82
C GLN A 207 -24.97 -2.87 -15.38
N SER A 208 -24.87 -3.75 -14.39
CA SER A 208 -25.58 -3.55 -13.10
C SER A 208 -25.06 -2.43 -12.21
N ILE A 209 -23.80 -2.02 -12.32
CA ILE A 209 -23.27 -0.90 -11.50
C ILE A 209 -23.64 0.44 -12.14
N ILE A 210 -23.52 0.55 -13.46
CA ILE A 210 -23.91 1.74 -14.21
C ILE A 210 -25.43 1.93 -14.13
N ASP A 211 -26.23 0.86 -14.30
CA ASP A 211 -27.69 0.91 -14.16
C ASP A 211 -28.11 1.32 -12.73
N ARG A 212 -27.39 0.86 -11.69
CA ARG A 212 -27.64 1.27 -10.30
C ARG A 212 -27.29 2.74 -10.04
N LEU A 213 -26.25 3.26 -10.69
CA LEU A 213 -25.86 4.66 -10.59
C LEU A 213 -26.87 5.56 -11.34
N LEU A 214 -27.24 5.19 -12.57
CA LEU A 214 -28.26 5.88 -13.36
C LEU A 214 -29.59 5.93 -12.62
N ALA A 215 -30.06 4.81 -12.07
CA ALA A 215 -31.31 4.75 -11.32
C ALA A 215 -31.29 5.63 -10.06
N LYS A 216 -30.16 5.69 -9.34
CA LYS A 216 -29.98 6.63 -8.20
C LYS A 216 -30.04 8.10 -8.63
N CYS A 217 -29.59 8.39 -9.85
CA CYS A 217 -29.66 9.72 -10.45
C CYS A 217 -30.99 9.99 -11.18
N GLY A 218 -31.93 9.04 -11.18
CA GLY A 218 -33.25 9.19 -11.82
C GLY A 218 -33.31 8.88 -13.31
N TYR A 219 -32.25 8.30 -13.88
CA TYR A 219 -32.13 8.00 -15.30
C TYR A 219 -32.23 6.49 -15.56
N GLN A 220 -32.88 6.09 -16.66
CA GLN A 220 -32.97 4.68 -17.04
C GLN A 220 -31.83 4.27 -17.97
N LYS A 221 -31.35 5.20 -18.79
CA LYS A 221 -30.22 5.00 -19.71
C LYS A 221 -29.29 6.22 -19.69
N ILE A 222 -28.07 6.02 -20.18
CA ILE A 222 -27.08 7.09 -20.29
C ILE A 222 -27.57 8.24 -21.18
N GLU A 223 -28.36 7.93 -22.22
CA GLU A 223 -28.87 8.93 -23.15
C GLU A 223 -29.93 9.86 -22.53
N ASP A 224 -30.49 9.48 -21.37
CA ASP A 224 -31.48 10.28 -20.64
C ASP A 224 -30.82 11.41 -19.82
N ILE A 225 -29.50 11.39 -19.65
CA ILE A 225 -28.77 12.42 -18.90
C ILE A 225 -28.75 13.72 -19.72
N PRO A 226 -29.29 14.84 -19.19
CA PRO A 226 -29.25 16.12 -19.89
C PRO A 226 -27.80 16.58 -20.04
N MET A 227 -27.33 16.62 -21.29
CA MET A 227 -26.03 17.17 -21.66
C MET A 227 -25.97 18.66 -21.27
N GLN A 228 -25.24 18.99 -20.21
CA GLN A 228 -24.79 20.36 -20.02
C GLN A 228 -23.65 20.62 -21.02
N HIS A 229 -23.85 21.59 -21.92
CA HIS A 229 -22.79 22.06 -22.79
C HIS A 229 -21.62 22.58 -21.94
N ILE A 230 -20.53 21.82 -21.91
CA ILE A 230 -19.27 22.28 -21.34
C ILE A 230 -18.71 23.30 -22.33
N HIS A 231 -18.83 24.59 -21.99
CA HIS A 231 -18.08 25.64 -22.68
C HIS A 231 -16.61 25.49 -22.28
N ILE A 232 -15.83 24.86 -23.16
CA ILE A 232 -14.37 24.92 -23.09
C ILE A 232 -14.00 26.30 -23.63
N THR A 233 -13.64 27.23 -22.75
CA THR A 233 -13.01 28.49 -23.15
C THR A 233 -11.58 28.19 -23.55
N ASP A 234 -11.29 28.25 -24.85
CA ASP A 234 -9.93 28.21 -25.37
C ASP A 234 -9.16 29.44 -24.86
N TYR A 235 -8.08 29.22 -24.12
CA TYR A 235 -7.13 30.27 -23.74
C TYR A 235 -6.21 30.58 -24.93
N GLN A 236 -6.23 31.84 -25.39
CA GLN A 236 -5.17 32.47 -26.19
C GLN A 236 -4.08 33.04 -25.28
#